data_AF-A0A962NV57-F1
#
_entry.id   AF-A0A962NV57-F1
#
_cell.length_a   1.000
_cell.length_b   1.000
_cell.length_c   1.000
_cell.angle_alpha   90.00
_cell.angle_beta   90.00
_cell.angle_gamma   90.00
#
_symmetry.space_group_name_H-M   'P 1'
#
loop_
_entity.id
_entity.type
_entity.pdbx_description
1 polymer ?
#
loop_
_entity_poly.entity_id
_entity_poly.type
_entity_poly.pdbx_seq_one_letter_code
_entity_poly.pdbx_strand_id
1 'polypeptide(L)'
;MSRVNANEDIQKGRITARVPLSVQQTIQKAAELTGVPVNAYMVQVVHQHALELIDWYEMKNIVLSASDSEWFIEQLAHPRQPNAKLKRALAASKEIPYHVTDNASTAESAYR
;
A
#
# COMPACT_ATOMS: atom_id res chain seq x y z
N MET A 1 -6.40 19.25 8.76
CA MET A 1 -7.29 18.10 9.06
C MET A 1 -8.23 17.91 7.88
N SER A 2 -7.85 17.05 6.92
CA SER A 2 -8.68 16.75 5.75
C SER A 2 -9.97 16.07 6.19
N ARG A 3 -11.10 16.67 5.83
CA ARG A 3 -12.41 16.05 5.97
C ARG A 3 -12.46 14.88 5.00
N VAL A 4 -12.36 13.66 5.52
CA VAL A 4 -12.76 12.47 4.77
C VAL A 4 -14.23 12.65 4.42
N ASN A 5 -14.54 12.83 3.13
CA ASN A 5 -15.90 13.02 2.66
C ASN A 5 -16.65 11.69 2.83
N ALA A 6 -17.50 11.61 3.85
CA ALA A 6 -18.37 10.45 4.13
C ALA A 6 -19.36 10.09 3.00
N ASN A 7 -19.30 10.77 1.85
CA ASN A 7 -20.14 10.54 0.67
C ASN A 7 -19.48 9.63 -0.38
N GLU A 8 -18.18 9.32 -0.28
CA GLU A 8 -17.52 8.40 -1.23
C GLU A 8 -17.97 6.95 -1.03
N ASP A 9 -18.21 6.53 0.21
CA ASP A 9 -18.70 5.18 0.56
C ASP A 9 -20.11 4.86 0.02
N ILE A 10 -20.84 5.87 -0.46
CA ILE A 10 -22.22 5.73 -0.97
C ILE A 10 -22.21 5.49 -2.49
N GLN A 11 -21.12 5.83 -3.19
CA GLN A 11 -21.03 5.66 -4.64
C GLN A 11 -20.78 4.19 -5.01
N LYS A 12 -21.80 3.55 -5.60
CA LYS A 12 -21.73 2.15 -6.02
C LYS A 12 -21.01 2.03 -7.36
N GLY A 13 -19.85 1.38 -7.36
CA GLY A 13 -19.16 0.93 -8.58
C GLY A 13 -19.71 -0.38 -9.13
N ARG A 14 -19.55 -0.63 -10.43
CA ARG A 14 -19.90 -1.91 -11.07
C ARG A 14 -18.65 -2.63 -11.55
N ILE A 15 -18.51 -3.90 -11.17
CA ILE A 15 -17.44 -4.79 -11.64
C ILE A 15 -18.06 -5.78 -12.64
N THR A 16 -17.50 -5.86 -13.85
CA THR A 16 -17.92 -6.83 -14.88
C THR A 16 -16.71 -7.43 -15.56
N ALA A 17 -16.65 -8.76 -15.66
CA ALA A 17 -15.59 -9.47 -16.35
C ALA A 17 -16.16 -10.64 -17.15
N ARG A 18 -15.57 -10.91 -18.32
CA ARG A 18 -15.83 -12.14 -19.09
C ARG A 18 -14.76 -13.16 -18.74
N VAL A 19 -15.19 -14.34 -18.35
CA VAL A 19 -14.29 -15.45 -18.00
C VAL A 19 -14.65 -16.69 -18.83
N PRO A 20 -13.67 -17.58 -19.09
CA PRO A 20 -13.96 -18.89 -19.66
C PRO A 20 -14.95 -19.68 -18.80
N LEU A 21 -15.71 -20.59 -19.43
CA LEU A 21 -16.71 -21.40 -18.74
C LEU A 21 -16.09 -22.23 -17.61
N SER A 22 -14.89 -22.79 -17.81
CA SER A 22 -14.17 -23.56 -16.80
C SER A 22 -13.92 -22.74 -15.53
N VAL A 23 -13.48 -21.48 -15.69
CA VAL A 23 -13.24 -20.56 -14.57
C VAL A 23 -14.55 -20.23 -13.86
N GLN A 24 -15.62 -19.96 -14.61
CA GLN A 24 -16.93 -19.68 -14.04
C GLN A 24 -17.47 -20.86 -13.22
N GLN A 25 -17.31 -22.09 -13.70
CA GLN A 25 -17.70 -23.31 -12.99
C GLN A 25 -16.91 -23.49 -11.68
N THR A 26 -15.61 -23.23 -11.68
CA THR A 26 -14.79 -23.31 -10.47
C THR A 26 -15.23 -22.28 -9.43
N ILE A 27 -15.45 -21.02 -9.84
CA ILE A 27 -15.91 -19.95 -8.92
C ILE A 27 -17.32 -20.30 -8.40
N GLN A 28 -18.22 -20.78 -9.26
CA GLN A 28 -19.56 -21.23 -8.87
C GLN A 28 -19.49 -22.33 -7.81
N LYS A 29 -18.62 -23.33 -7.99
CA LYS A 29 -18.45 -24.41 -7.02
C LYS A 29 -17.91 -23.91 -5.68
N ALA A 30 -16.95 -22.99 -5.70
CA ALA A 30 -16.42 -22.40 -4.48
C ALA A 30 -17.49 -21.59 -3.73
N ALA A 31 -18.28 -20.80 -4.46
CA ALA A 31 -19.39 -20.03 -3.91
C ALA A 31 -20.43 -20.94 -3.22
N GLU A 32 -20.80 -22.05 -3.86
CA GLU A 32 -21.68 -23.08 -3.29
C GLU A 32 -21.13 -23.66 -1.98
N LEU A 33 -19.83 -24.01 -1.94
CA LEU A 33 -19.19 -24.55 -0.74
C LEU A 33 -19.19 -23.55 0.42
N THR A 34 -19.08 -22.27 0.12
CA THR A 34 -19.15 -21.18 1.12
C THR A 34 -20.58 -20.74 1.45
N GLY A 35 -21.59 -21.26 0.75
CA GLY A 35 -23.00 -20.91 0.97
C GLY A 35 -23.38 -19.49 0.57
N VAL A 36 -22.61 -18.84 -0.31
CA VAL A 36 -22.85 -17.46 -0.77
C VAL A 36 -23.08 -17.40 -2.29
N PRO A 37 -23.85 -16.42 -2.81
CA PRO A 37 -23.99 -16.22 -4.24
C PRO A 37 -22.65 -15.91 -4.92
N VAL A 38 -22.47 -16.35 -6.17
CA VAL A 38 -21.20 -16.18 -6.93
C VAL A 38 -20.70 -14.74 -6.97
N ASN A 39 -21.60 -13.78 -7.21
CA ASN A 39 -21.21 -12.38 -7.27
C ASN A 39 -20.69 -11.87 -5.92
N ALA A 40 -21.33 -12.27 -4.82
CA ALA A 40 -20.90 -11.90 -3.48
C ALA A 40 -19.57 -12.58 -3.12
N TYR A 41 -19.44 -13.88 -3.42
CA TYR A 41 -18.20 -14.63 -3.26
C TYR A 41 -17.03 -13.98 -3.98
N MET A 42 -17.22 -13.62 -5.26
CA MET A 42 -16.19 -12.97 -6.07
C MET A 42 -15.77 -11.63 -5.46
N VAL A 43 -16.72 -10.79 -5.06
CA VAL A 43 -16.39 -9.49 -4.43
C VAL A 43 -15.62 -9.69 -3.13
N GLN A 44 -16.05 -10.63 -2.28
CA GLN A 44 -15.39 -10.91 -1.01
C GLN A 44 -13.95 -11.39 -1.20
N VAL A 45 -13.73 -12.39 -2.06
CA VAL A 45 -12.40 -12.96 -2.32
C VAL A 45 -11.48 -11.94 -2.96
N VAL A 46 -11.96 -11.20 -3.97
CA VAL A 46 -11.15 -10.19 -4.65
C VAL A 46 -10.82 -9.02 -3.73
N HIS A 47 -11.78 -8.57 -2.91
CA HIS A 47 -11.53 -7.49 -1.95
C HIS A 47 -10.49 -7.88 -0.91
N GLN A 48 -10.60 -9.08 -0.32
CA GLN A 48 -9.61 -9.58 0.63
C GLN A 48 -8.23 -9.68 -0.01
N HIS A 49 -8.14 -10.29 -1.20
CA HIS A 49 -6.86 -10.42 -1.90
C HIS A 49 -6.25 -9.06 -2.25
N ALA A 50 -7.07 -8.09 -2.65
CA ALA A 50 -6.62 -6.74 -2.93
C ALA A 50 -6.05 -6.05 -1.68
N LEU A 51 -6.70 -6.20 -0.52
CA LEU A 51 -6.20 -5.66 0.75
C LEU A 51 -4.84 -6.27 1.11
N GLU A 52 -4.70 -7.60 1.03
CA GLU A 52 -3.45 -8.30 1.30
C GLU A 52 -2.32 -7.84 0.37
N LEU A 53 -2.62 -7.65 -0.92
CA LEU A 53 -1.66 -7.18 -1.91
C LEU A 53 -1.25 -5.73 -1.65
N ILE A 54 -2.20 -4.84 -1.36
CA ILE A 54 -1.93 -3.44 -1.01
C ILE A 54 -1.05 -3.37 0.23
N ASP A 55 -1.39 -4.10 1.29
CA ASP A 55 -0.63 -4.11 2.54
C ASP A 55 0.81 -4.61 2.34
N TRP A 56 1.01 -5.57 1.44
CA TRP A 56 2.33 -6.07 1.06
C TRP A 56 3.15 -5.02 0.31
N TYR A 57 2.57 -4.37 -0.71
CA TYR A 57 3.29 -3.36 -1.52
C TYR A 57 3.53 -2.04 -0.78
N GLU A 58 2.60 -1.62 0.08
CA GLU A 58 2.75 -0.41 0.89
C GLU A 58 3.71 -0.60 2.07
N MET A 59 4.29 -1.80 2.22
CA MET A 59 5.20 -2.16 3.32
C MET A 59 4.62 -1.81 4.70
N LYS A 60 3.29 -1.89 4.87
CA LYS A 60 2.65 -1.60 6.17
C LYS A 60 3.16 -2.52 7.27
N ASN A 61 3.51 -3.74 6.87
CA ASN A 61 4.05 -4.77 7.75
C ASN A 61 5.44 -5.18 7.27
N ILE A 62 6.45 -4.98 8.11
CA ILE A 62 7.77 -5.57 7.92
C ILE A 62 7.78 -6.89 8.67
N VAL A 63 7.71 -8.00 7.93
CA VAL A 63 7.83 -9.34 8.52
C VAL A 63 9.30 -9.70 8.60
N LEU A 64 9.82 -9.81 9.81
CA LEU A 64 11.19 -10.22 10.09
C LEU A 64 11.23 -11.72 10.40
N SER A 65 12.31 -12.40 9.99
CA SER A 65 12.58 -13.76 10.47
C SER A 65 12.83 -13.75 11.98
N ALA A 66 12.81 -14.91 12.63
CA ALA A 66 13.11 -14.98 14.07
C ALA A 66 14.51 -14.41 14.38
N SER A 67 15.51 -14.77 13.58
CA SER A 67 16.89 -14.27 13.73
C SER A 67 17.00 -12.76 13.46
N ASP A 68 16.32 -12.25 12.44
CA ASP A 68 16.31 -10.80 12.15
C ASP A 68 15.59 -10.02 13.25
N SER A 69 14.54 -10.59 13.84
CA SER A 69 13.79 -9.99 14.94
C SER A 69 14.65 -9.87 16.19
N GLU A 70 15.36 -10.94 16.57
CA GLU A 70 16.30 -10.93 17.69
C GLU A 70 17.39 -9.87 17.49
N TRP A 71 18.01 -9.86 16.30
CA TRP A 71 19.00 -8.87 15.94
C TRP A 71 18.43 -7.45 16.01
N PHE A 72 17.24 -7.21 15.46
CA PHE A 72 16.59 -5.90 15.44
C PHE A 72 16.27 -5.41 16.86
N ILE A 73 15.74 -6.28 17.72
CA ILE A 73 15.46 -5.95 19.13
C ILE A 73 16.76 -5.61 19.87
N GLU A 74 17.84 -6.37 19.65
CA GLU A 74 19.15 -6.07 20.23
C GLU A 74 19.64 -4.68 19.79
N GLN A 75 19.50 -4.32 18.51
CA GLN A 75 19.89 -3.01 18.02
C GLN A 75 19.01 -1.87 18.57
N LEU A 76 17.74 -2.12 18.85
CA LEU A 76 16.86 -1.13 19.50
C LEU A 76 17.23 -0.90 20.96
N ALA A 77 17.56 -1.97 21.69
CA ALA A 77 17.99 -1.89 23.09
C ALA A 77 19.41 -1.30 23.23
N HIS A 78 20.30 -1.63 22.30
CA HIS A 78 21.70 -1.19 22.30
C HIS A 78 22.04 -0.52 20.96
N PRO A 79 21.59 0.73 20.75
CA PRO A 79 21.81 1.43 19.48
C PRO A 79 23.30 1.65 19.24
N ARG A 80 23.76 1.19 18.07
CA ARG A 80 25.16 1.38 17.65
C ARG A 80 25.41 2.83 17.24
N GLN A 81 26.61 3.32 17.53
CA GLN A 81 26.98 4.66 17.10
C GLN A 81 27.04 4.77 15.56
N PRO A 82 26.65 5.92 14.98
CA PRO A 82 26.75 6.17 13.55
C PRO A 82 28.18 5.94 13.03
N ASN A 83 28.32 5.15 11.97
CA ASN A 83 29.61 4.89 11.36
C ASN A 83 30.15 6.13 10.61
N ALA A 84 31.44 6.12 10.27
CA ALA A 84 32.09 7.25 9.58
C ALA A 84 31.44 7.58 8.22
N LYS A 85 30.92 6.57 7.50
CA LYS A 85 30.24 6.76 6.21
C LYS A 85 28.92 7.50 6.37
N LEU A 86 28.12 7.14 7.37
CA LEU A 86 26.85 7.80 7.70
C LEU A 86 27.08 9.23 8.20
N LYS A 87 28.11 9.46 9.02
CA LYS A 87 28.51 10.81 9.45
C LYS A 87 28.88 11.71 8.27
N ARG A 88 29.64 11.18 7.29
CA ARG A 88 30.00 11.91 6.06
C ARG A 88 28.78 12.19 5.18
N ALA A 89 27.88 11.22 5.00
CA ALA A 89 26.66 11.41 4.23
C ALA A 89 25.75 12.48 4.83
N LEU A 90 25.62 12.50 6.17
CA LEU A 90 24.86 13.54 6.88
C LEU A 90 25.50 14.94 6.73
N ALA A 91 26.83 15.03 6.72
CA ALA A 91 27.51 16.31 6.48
C ALA A 91 27.22 16.82 5.06
N ALA A 92 27.33 15.95 4.05
CA ALA A 92 27.01 16.30 2.67
C ALA A 92 25.53 16.67 2.46
N SER A 93 24.59 16.02 3.17
CA SER A 93 23.17 16.36 3.06
C SER A 93 22.80 17.70 3.71
N LYS A 94 23.55 18.12 4.73
CA LYS A 94 23.36 19.45 5.36
C LYS A 94 23.84 20.60 4.48
N GLU A 95 24.73 20.30 3.53
CA GLU A 95 25.28 21.29 2.58
C GLU A 95 24.39 21.46 1.35
N ILE A 96 23.44 20.56 1.10
CA ILE A 96 22.41 20.72 0.07
C ILE A 96 21.16 21.28 0.79
N PRO A 97 20.85 22.59 0.66
CA PRO A 97 19.58 23.09 1.14
C PRO A 97 18.49 22.31 0.41
N TYR A 98 17.51 21.80 1.15
CA TYR A 98 16.27 21.29 0.57
C TYR A 98 15.72 22.34 -0.39
N HIS A 99 15.95 22.19 -1.69
CA HIS A 99 15.15 22.88 -2.68
C HIS A 99 13.84 22.10 -2.69
N VAL A 100 12.89 22.54 -1.87
CA VAL A 100 11.48 22.28 -2.15
C VAL A 100 11.29 22.88 -3.54
N THR A 101 11.24 22.04 -4.56
CA THR A 101 10.68 22.46 -5.83
C THR A 101 9.21 22.65 -5.55
N ASP A 102 8.82 23.92 -5.30
CA ASP A 102 7.44 24.35 -5.32
C ASP A 102 6.91 24.14 -6.74
N ASN A 103 6.40 22.93 -6.98
CA ASN A 103 5.67 22.59 -8.18
C ASN A 103 4.25 23.17 -8.06
N ALA A 104 4.13 24.49 -7.91
CA ALA A 104 2.85 25.21 -7.84
C ALA A 104 2.92 26.60 -8.50
N SER A 105 3.83 26.82 -9.45
CA SER A 105 3.83 28.05 -10.25
C SER A 105 4.19 27.78 -11.71
N THR A 106 3.35 27.00 -12.40
CA THR A 106 3.38 26.94 -13.88
C THR A 106 1.97 26.89 -14.48
N ALA A 107 0.96 27.40 -13.79
CA ALA A 107 -0.40 27.46 -14.33
C ALA A 107 -1.10 28.79 -14.02
N GLU A 108 -0.43 29.94 -14.18
CA GLU A 108 -1.13 31.23 -14.18
C GLU A 108 -0.43 32.32 -15.00
N SER A 109 0.02 31.99 -16.21
CA SER A 109 0.42 33.00 -17.20
C SER A 109 0.08 32.54 -18.62
N ALA A 110 -1.21 32.36 -18.89
CA ALA A 110 -1.72 32.15 -20.25
C ALA A 110 -3.08 32.83 -20.54
N TYR A 111 -3.60 33.64 -19.61
CA TYR A 111 -4.77 34.48 -19.88
C TYR A 111 -4.63 35.83 -19.18
N ARG A 112 -3.91 36.75 -19.83
CA ARG A 112 -4.23 38.18 -19.89
C ARG A 112 -3.40 38.86 -20.97
#